data_AF-A0A6G3WM92-F1
#
_entry.id   AF-A0A6G3WM92-F1
#
_cell.length_a   1.000
_cell.length_b   1.000
_cell.length_c   1.000
_cell.angle_alpha   90.00
_cell.angle_beta   90.00
_cell.angle_gamma   90.00
#
_symmetry.space_group_name_H-M   'P 1'
#
loop_
_entity.id
_entity.type
_entity.pdbx_description
1 polymer ?
#
loop_
_entity_poly.entity_id
_entity_poly.type
_entity_poly.pdbx_seq_one_letter_code
_entity_poly.pdbx_strand_id
1 'polypeptide(L)'
;MTSFDTSPTLTAWRALAAVAVVFVMLATTGWSAVRDHHSDGPRELALASWARDRIAGRSLPDADAPAYRLAHFFATLTSGQRIALAGKHPSVVGNLNGAPVTLRYHANRVALRQAVAVEKVRAHDERL
;
A
#
# COMPACT_ATOMS: atom_id res chain seq x y z
N MET A 1 -46.40 44.45 -2.57
CA MET A 1 -45.59 43.41 -1.89
C MET A 1 -46.19 42.05 -2.23
N THR A 2 -45.57 41.32 -3.16
CA THR A 2 -45.99 39.97 -3.56
C THR A 2 -45.24 38.95 -2.71
N SER A 3 -45.88 38.45 -1.64
CA SER A 3 -45.33 37.36 -0.84
C SER A 3 -45.48 36.06 -1.63
N PHE A 4 -44.39 35.57 -2.20
CA PHE A 4 -44.33 34.20 -2.70
C PHE A 4 -44.20 33.29 -1.48
N ASP A 5 -45.33 32.89 -0.89
CA ASP A 5 -45.38 31.75 0.03
C ASP A 5 -44.99 30.51 -0.77
N THR A 6 -43.69 30.24 -0.79
CA THR A 6 -43.14 29.01 -1.35
C THR A 6 -43.54 27.91 -0.38
N SER A 7 -44.55 27.12 -0.73
CA SER A 7 -45.05 26.03 0.12
C SER A 7 -43.87 25.19 0.61
N PRO A 8 -43.71 24.96 1.94
CA PRO A 8 -42.52 24.33 2.52
C PRO A 8 -42.26 22.93 1.93
N THR A 9 -43.31 22.28 1.44
CA THR A 9 -43.25 21.01 0.70
C THR A 9 -42.47 21.13 -0.60
N LEU A 10 -42.62 22.21 -1.37
CA LEU A 10 -41.95 22.40 -2.65
C LEU A 10 -40.44 22.58 -2.46
N THR A 11 -40.04 23.30 -1.41
CA THR A 11 -38.62 23.45 -1.04
C THR A 11 -38.02 22.11 -0.60
N ALA A 12 -38.75 21.31 0.17
CA ALA A 12 -38.32 19.97 0.58
C ALA A 12 -38.16 19.02 -0.62
N TRP A 13 -39.11 19.03 -1.56
CA TRP A 13 -39.04 18.25 -2.80
C TRP A 13 -37.86 18.65 -3.68
N ARG A 14 -37.57 19.96 -3.79
CA ARG A 14 -36.40 20.47 -4.52
C ARG A 14 -35.09 20.07 -3.86
N ALA A 15 -35.02 20.13 -2.52
CA ALA A 15 -33.85 19.68 -1.78
C ALA A 15 -33.59 18.18 -1.95
N LEU A 16 -34.63 17.35 -1.88
CA LEU A 16 -34.53 15.91 -2.14
C LEU A 16 -34.06 15.61 -3.57
N ALA A 17 -34.61 16.31 -4.56
CA ALA A 17 -34.18 16.17 -5.96
C ALA A 17 -32.71 16.57 -6.14
N ALA A 18 -32.27 17.67 -5.51
CA ALA A 18 -30.87 18.11 -5.57
C ALA A 18 -29.92 17.09 -4.93
N VAL A 19 -30.27 16.54 -3.77
CA VAL A 19 -29.48 15.48 -3.11
C VAL A 19 -29.41 14.22 -3.96
N ALA A 20 -30.53 13.81 -4.58
CA ALA A 20 -30.56 12.66 -5.48
C ALA A 20 -29.65 12.88 -6.70
N VAL A 21 -29.68 14.08 -7.32
CA VAL A 21 -28.79 14.43 -8.43
C VAL A 21 -27.34 14.39 -8.00
N VAL A 22 -26.99 14.95 -6.84
CA VAL A 22 -25.62 14.90 -6.29
C VAL A 22 -25.18 13.45 -6.07
N PHE A 23 -26.05 12.59 -5.53
CA PHE A 23 -25.76 11.17 -5.34
C PHE A 23 -25.56 10.43 -6.68
N VAL A 24 -26.38 10.73 -7.69
CA VAL A 24 -26.22 10.20 -9.06
C VAL A 24 -24.91 10.68 -9.68
N MET A 25 -24.55 11.95 -9.50
CA MET A 25 -23.29 12.52 -10.00
C MET A 25 -22.08 11.91 -9.29
N LEU A 26 -22.15 11.74 -7.97
CA LEU A 26 -21.14 11.01 -7.18
C LEU A 26 -21.05 9.54 -7.59
N ALA A 27 -22.16 8.87 -7.89
CA ALA A 27 -22.16 7.48 -8.32
C ALA A 27 -21.62 7.30 -9.75
N THR A 28 -21.91 8.24 -10.65
CA THR A 28 -21.43 8.20 -12.04
C THR A 28 -19.99 8.69 -12.19
N THR A 29 -19.57 9.72 -11.45
CA THR A 29 -18.20 10.26 -11.47
C THR A 29 -17.26 9.56 -10.48
N GLY A 30 -17.78 9.01 -9.37
CA GLY A 30 -16.98 8.39 -8.30
C GLY A 30 -16.43 7.01 -8.62
N TRP A 31 -16.77 6.42 -9.78
CA TRP A 31 -16.28 5.09 -10.14
C TRP A 31 -14.93 5.09 -10.86
N SER A 32 -14.50 6.21 -11.44
CA SER A 32 -13.20 6.31 -12.13
C SER A 32 -12.04 6.45 -11.16
N ALA A 33 -12.23 7.08 -9.99
CA ALA A 33 -11.19 7.26 -8.99
C ALA A 33 -10.92 6.00 -8.13
N VAL A 34 -11.86 5.04 -8.10
CA VAL A 34 -11.78 3.85 -7.22
C VAL A 34 -11.23 2.62 -7.96
N ARG A 35 -11.05 2.68 -9.29
CA ARG A 35 -10.68 1.49 -10.09
C ARG A 35 -9.19 1.15 -10.15
N ASP A 36 -8.30 2.00 -9.65
CA ASP A 36 -6.84 1.84 -9.83
C ASP A 36 -6.13 0.94 -8.79
N HIS A 37 -6.82 0.03 -8.09
CA HIS A 37 -6.17 -0.74 -6.99
C HIS A 37 -6.35 -2.27 -7.02
N HIS A 38 -6.73 -2.87 -8.16
CA HIS A 38 -6.89 -4.34 -8.26
C HIS A 38 -5.78 -5.05 -9.06
N SER A 39 -4.69 -4.38 -9.40
CA SER A 39 -3.41 -5.05 -9.65
C SER A 39 -2.70 -5.19 -8.31
N ASP A 40 -2.33 -6.40 -7.92
CA ASP A 40 -1.56 -6.68 -6.69
C ASP A 40 -0.50 -5.59 -6.48
N GLY A 41 -0.69 -4.75 -5.46
CA GLY A 41 0.17 -3.60 -5.25
C GLY A 41 1.63 -4.05 -5.09
N PRO A 42 2.63 -3.19 -5.33
CA PRO A 42 4.05 -3.55 -5.21
C PRO A 42 4.41 -4.23 -3.87
N ARG A 43 3.65 -3.90 -2.81
CA ARG A 43 3.76 -4.54 -1.49
C ARG A 43 3.23 -5.97 -1.46
N GLU A 44 2.07 -6.23 -2.05
CA GLU A 44 1.47 -7.57 -2.16
C GLU A 44 2.42 -8.52 -2.89
N LEU A 45 2.97 -8.08 -4.02
CA LEU A 45 3.95 -8.83 -4.81
C LEU A 45 5.22 -9.13 -4.01
N ALA A 46 5.71 -8.15 -3.24
CA ALA A 46 6.87 -8.33 -2.37
C ALA A 46 6.59 -9.39 -1.28
N LEU A 47 5.43 -9.33 -0.62
CA LEU A 47 5.00 -10.32 0.37
C LEU A 47 4.83 -11.72 -0.24
N ALA A 48 4.21 -11.82 -1.41
CA ALA A 48 4.06 -13.08 -2.14
C ALA A 48 5.41 -13.67 -2.56
N SER A 49 6.38 -12.82 -2.91
CA SER A 49 7.75 -13.26 -3.22
C SER A 49 8.49 -13.75 -1.97
N TRP A 50 8.32 -13.07 -0.84
CA TRP A 50 8.86 -13.48 0.46
C TRP A 50 8.31 -14.83 0.90
N ALA A 51 6.99 -15.02 0.84
CA ALA A 51 6.32 -16.25 1.25
C ALA A 51 6.79 -17.50 0.46
N ARG A 52 7.22 -17.31 -0.79
CA ARG A 52 7.72 -18.39 -1.66
C ARG A 52 9.23 -18.60 -1.58
N ASP A 53 9.95 -17.72 -0.91
CA ASP A 53 11.41 -17.74 -0.90
C ASP A 53 11.98 -18.61 0.22
N ARG A 54 13.26 -18.95 0.07
CA ARG A 54 14.00 -19.79 1.01
C ARG A 54 15.40 -19.24 1.23
N ILE A 55 15.92 -19.42 2.43
CA ILE A 55 17.31 -19.13 2.75
C ILE A 55 17.96 -20.31 3.46
N ALA A 56 19.16 -20.69 2.99
CA ALA A 56 19.91 -21.83 3.53
C ALA A 56 19.04 -23.11 3.64
N GLY A 57 18.24 -23.38 2.61
CA GLY A 57 17.35 -24.56 2.55
C GLY A 57 16.08 -24.48 3.39
N ARG A 58 15.84 -23.39 4.13
CA ARG A 58 14.67 -23.21 5.00
C ARG A 58 13.71 -22.17 4.43
N SER A 59 12.40 -22.43 4.56
CA SER A 59 11.36 -21.45 4.23
C SER A 59 11.45 -20.22 5.12
N LEU A 60 11.13 -19.06 4.56
CA LEU A 60 11.02 -17.84 5.33
C LEU A 60 9.78 -17.89 6.24
N PRO A 61 9.84 -17.32 7.46
CA PRO A 61 8.68 -17.20 8.32
C PRO A 61 7.66 -16.23 7.73
N ASP A 62 6.38 -16.39 8.08
CA ASP A 62 5.33 -15.47 7.67
C ASP A 62 5.65 -14.03 8.11
N ALA A 63 5.36 -13.06 7.25
CA ALA A 63 5.71 -11.65 7.49
C ALA A 63 4.91 -11.02 8.65
N ASP A 64 3.75 -11.58 8.96
CA ASP A 64 2.88 -11.22 10.09
C ASP A 64 3.17 -12.04 11.36
N ALA A 65 4.15 -12.94 11.32
CA ALA A 65 4.54 -13.71 12.48
C ALA A 65 4.94 -12.78 13.65
N PRO A 66 4.71 -13.22 14.91
CA PRO A 66 5.07 -12.42 16.07
C PRO A 66 6.53 -11.96 16.04
N ALA A 67 6.78 -10.72 16.51
CA ALA A 67 8.10 -10.10 16.44
C ALA A 67 9.20 -10.97 17.07
N TYR A 68 8.93 -11.68 18.17
CA TYR A 68 9.89 -12.59 18.80
C TYR A 68 10.30 -13.76 17.89
N ARG A 69 9.36 -14.28 17.08
CA ARG A 69 9.60 -15.38 16.14
C ARG A 69 10.49 -14.93 14.99
N LEU A 70 10.21 -13.74 14.46
CA LEU A 70 11.04 -13.09 13.43
C LEU A 70 12.44 -12.77 13.96
N ALA A 71 12.56 -12.25 15.19
CA ALA A 71 13.84 -11.96 15.82
C ALA A 71 14.68 -13.22 16.00
N HIS A 72 14.06 -14.31 16.48
CA HIS A 72 14.72 -15.60 16.60
C HIS A 72 15.20 -16.12 15.23
N PHE A 73 14.34 -16.05 14.21
CA PHE A 73 14.73 -16.41 12.84
C PHE A 73 15.97 -15.65 12.37
N PHE A 74 16.00 -14.32 12.49
CA PHE A 74 17.16 -13.52 12.10
C PHE A 74 18.41 -13.82 12.94
N ALA A 75 18.25 -14.22 14.20
CA ALA A 75 19.36 -14.66 15.05
C ALA A 75 19.98 -15.98 14.56
N THR A 76 19.20 -16.86 13.94
CA THR A 76 19.71 -18.12 13.35
C THR A 76 20.49 -17.94 12.04
N LEU A 77 20.49 -16.74 11.47
CA LEU A 77 21.15 -16.44 10.19
C LEU A 77 22.55 -15.87 10.40
N THR A 78 23.44 -16.15 9.46
CA THR A 78 24.73 -15.45 9.40
C THR A 78 24.54 -14.00 8.98
N SER A 79 25.52 -13.13 9.25
CA SER A 79 25.46 -11.74 8.81
C SER A 79 25.34 -11.61 7.29
N GLY A 80 26.02 -12.47 6.52
CA GLY A 80 25.90 -12.51 5.07
C GLY A 80 24.49 -12.89 4.61
N GLN A 81 23.86 -13.88 5.25
CA GLN A 81 22.48 -14.29 4.96
C GLN A 81 21.47 -13.19 5.27
N ARG A 82 21.65 -12.47 6.39
CA ARG A 82 20.81 -11.31 6.75
C ARG A 82 20.90 -10.22 5.70
N ILE A 83 22.12 -9.84 5.31
CA ILE A 83 22.34 -8.79 4.29
C ILE A 83 21.78 -9.22 2.93
N ALA A 84 21.95 -10.48 2.55
CA ALA A 84 21.38 -11.02 1.32
C ALA A 84 19.84 -10.94 1.32
N LEU A 85 19.18 -11.29 2.42
CA LEU A 85 17.72 -11.10 2.55
C LEU A 85 17.32 -9.63 2.46
N ALA A 86 18.02 -8.75 3.17
CA ALA A 86 17.74 -7.32 3.13
C ALA A 86 17.96 -6.69 1.75
N GLY A 87 18.86 -7.26 0.93
CA GLY A 87 19.06 -6.84 -0.46
C GLY A 87 17.99 -7.40 -1.40
N LYS A 88 17.57 -8.65 -1.21
CA LYS A 88 16.57 -9.33 -2.05
C LYS A 88 15.14 -8.88 -1.77
N HIS A 89 14.80 -8.68 -0.49
CA HIS A 89 13.46 -8.30 -0.01
C HIS A 89 13.49 -7.04 0.87
N PRO A 90 13.98 -5.90 0.33
CA PRO A 90 14.23 -4.70 1.14
C PRO A 90 12.94 -4.11 1.73
N SER A 91 11.83 -4.09 0.98
CA SER A 91 10.55 -3.58 1.45
C SER A 91 9.92 -4.44 2.54
N VAL A 92 10.10 -5.77 2.48
CA VAL A 92 9.59 -6.69 3.51
C VAL A 92 10.45 -6.56 4.76
N VAL A 93 11.76 -6.80 4.66
CA VAL A 93 12.69 -6.79 5.82
C VAL A 93 12.68 -5.44 6.55
N GLY A 94 12.57 -4.32 5.82
CA GLY A 94 12.49 -2.99 6.40
C GLY A 94 11.26 -2.75 7.31
N ASN A 95 10.18 -3.48 7.05
CA ASN A 95 8.90 -3.38 7.76
C ASN A 95 8.66 -4.52 8.78
N LEU A 96 9.55 -5.51 8.89
CA LEU A 96 9.41 -6.60 9.86
C LEU A 96 9.73 -6.12 11.28
N ASN A 97 8.78 -6.30 12.20
CA ASN A 97 8.92 -5.85 13.59
C ASN A 97 10.03 -6.58 14.37
N GLY A 98 10.39 -7.81 14.00
CA GLY A 98 11.48 -8.57 14.63
C GLY A 98 12.84 -8.47 13.95
N ALA A 99 12.98 -7.70 12.86
CA ALA A 99 14.27 -7.56 12.19
C ALA A 99 15.24 -6.68 13.02
N PRO A 100 16.54 -7.04 13.12
CA PRO A 100 17.53 -6.22 13.80
C PRO A 100 17.54 -4.78 13.24
N VAL A 101 17.67 -3.77 14.11
CA VAL A 101 17.52 -2.35 13.74
C VAL A 101 18.45 -1.94 12.60
N THR A 102 19.73 -2.34 12.68
CA THR A 102 20.72 -2.05 11.63
C THR A 102 20.35 -2.70 10.30
N LEU A 103 19.74 -3.90 10.34
CA LEU A 103 19.26 -4.61 9.17
C LEU A 103 18.04 -3.92 8.56
N ARG A 104 17.08 -3.49 9.38
CA ARG A 104 15.91 -2.72 8.93
C ARG A 104 16.34 -1.42 8.26
N TYR A 105 17.28 -0.71 8.86
CA TYR A 105 17.81 0.52 8.28
C TYR A 105 18.48 0.27 6.91
N HIS A 106 19.31 -0.76 6.80
CA HIS A 106 19.91 -1.16 5.53
C HIS A 106 18.85 -1.49 4.47
N ALA A 107 17.87 -2.32 4.81
CA ALA A 107 16.77 -2.69 3.93
C ALA A 107 15.96 -1.47 3.46
N ASN A 108 15.59 -0.57 4.38
CA ASN A 108 14.86 0.66 4.05
C ASN A 108 15.65 1.58 3.13
N ARG A 109 16.97 1.69 3.28
CA ARG A 109 17.82 2.47 2.36
C ARG A 109 17.87 1.86 0.96
N VAL A 110 17.79 0.54 0.83
CA VAL A 110 17.68 -0.12 -0.48
C VAL A 110 16.29 0.13 -1.08
N ALA A 111 15.24 -0.05 -0.29
CA ALA A 111 13.85 0.17 -0.73
C ALA A 111 13.63 1.62 -1.21
N LEU A 112 14.12 2.62 -0.47
CA LEU A 112 14.03 4.03 -0.86
C LEU A 112 14.76 4.32 -2.16
N ARG A 113 15.95 3.75 -2.37
CA ARG A 113 16.68 3.91 -3.65
C ARG A 113 15.91 3.31 -4.83
N GLN A 114 15.29 2.14 -4.63
CA GLN A 114 14.45 1.51 -5.64
C GLN A 114 13.21 2.36 -5.93
N ALA A 115 12.53 2.88 -4.91
CA ALA A 115 11.36 3.74 -5.07
C ALA A 115 11.71 5.02 -5.84
N VAL A 116 12.82 5.69 -5.48
CA VAL A 116 13.30 6.88 -6.20
C VAL A 116 13.59 6.57 -7.67
N ALA A 117 14.15 5.39 -7.98
CA ALA A 117 14.40 5.00 -9.36
C ALA A 117 13.09 4.80 -10.15
N VAL A 118 12.09 4.16 -9.55
CA VAL A 118 10.76 3.98 -10.17
C VAL A 118 10.07 5.32 -10.40
N GLU A 119 10.07 6.21 -9.41
CA GLU A 119 9.44 7.52 -9.55
C GLU A 119 10.15 8.39 -10.59
N LYS A 120 11.48 8.30 -10.71
CA LYS A 120 12.21 8.97 -11.79
C LYS A 120 11.74 8.49 -13.16
N VAL A 121 11.55 7.18 -13.36
CA VAL A 121 11.06 6.65 -14.64
C VAL A 121 9.65 7.17 -14.93
N ARG A 122 8.74 7.14 -13.95
CA ARG A 122 7.37 7.66 -14.10
C ARG A 122 7.34 9.14 -14.43
N ALA A 123 8.21 9.95 -13.82
CA ALA A 123 8.28 11.38 -14.10
C ALA A 123 8.73 11.72 -15.53
N HIS A 124 9.40 10.79 -16.21
CA HIS A 124 9.80 10.94 -17.63
C HIS A 124 8.88 10.17 -18.58
N ASP A 125 7.82 9.54 -18.08
CA ASP A 125 6.84 8.83 -18.92
C ASP A 125 5.83 9.84 -19.46
N GLU A 126 5.95 10.18 -20.75
CA GLU A 126 5.08 11.15 -21.44
C GLU A 126 3.64 10.65 -21.67
N ARG A 127 3.29 9.45 -21.19
CA ARG A 127 1.94 8.87 -21.31
C ARG A 127 0.98 9.33 -20.20
N LEU A 128 1.44 10.20 -19.30
CA LEU A 128 0.66 10.84 -18.23
C LEU A 128 0.14 12.22 -18.65
#